data_AF-A0A7S0Z8A2-F1
#
_entry.id   AF-A0A7S0Z8A2-F1
#
_cell.length_a   1.000
_cell.length_b   1.000
_cell.length_c   1.000
_cell.angle_alpha   90.00
_cell.angle_beta   90.00
_cell.angle_gamma   90.00
#
_symmetry.space_group_name_H-M   'P 1'
#
loop_
_entity.id
_entity.type
_entity.pdbx_description
1 polymer ?
#
loop_
_entity_poly.entity_id
_entity_poly.type
_entity_poly.pdbx_seq_one_letter_code
_entity_poly.pdbx_strand_id
1 'polypeptide(L)'
;FSFPFSDIRDDVVFGKNVDYVLEGNDLDPRAKVVPWTNEIAFETLEAGTFDVGRKSQTIYETAFFHKATKTLIVTDAVARVPLEPPAANSVDKLLVVSQRSTADPIPEDTPEARQIGFEKTALLVNYFFPEHEELDPANPGTVVWTEGWHNNFKALA
;
A
#
# COMPACT_ATOMS: atom_id res chain seq x y z
N PHE A 1 -0.88 -2.32 -8.87
CA PHE A 1 -0.50 -0.90 -8.93
C PHE A 1 0.15 -0.62 -10.27
N SER A 2 -0.28 0.41 -10.99
CA SER A 2 0.42 0.88 -12.20
C SER A 2 1.29 2.05 -11.79
N PHE A 3 2.61 1.86 -11.80
CA PHE A 3 3.53 2.99 -11.65
C PHE A 3 3.51 3.78 -12.97
N PRO A 4 3.30 5.10 -12.93
CA PRO A 4 3.30 5.90 -14.14
C PRO A 4 4.68 5.81 -14.81
N PHE A 5 4.72 5.36 -16.06
CA PHE A 5 5.96 5.32 -16.85
C PHE A 5 6.40 6.71 -17.34
N SER A 6 5.61 7.75 -17.07
CA SER A 6 5.81 9.13 -17.54
C SER A 6 6.07 10.10 -16.38
N ASP A 7 6.93 11.09 -16.60
CA ASP A 7 7.15 12.21 -15.67
C ASP A 7 5.92 13.13 -15.68
N ILE A 8 4.91 12.75 -14.89
CA ILE A 8 3.77 13.61 -14.60
C ILE A 8 4.25 14.61 -13.54
N ARG A 9 3.98 15.90 -13.77
CA ARG A 9 4.30 16.95 -12.78
C ARG A 9 3.53 16.70 -11.49
N ASP A 10 4.14 16.97 -10.34
CA ASP A 10 3.52 16.76 -9.02
C ASP A 10 2.24 17.59 -8.81
N ASP A 11 2.07 18.67 -9.59
CA ASP A 11 0.86 19.48 -9.57
C ASP A 11 -0.30 18.88 -10.38
N VAL A 12 -0.15 17.69 -10.97
CA VAL A 12 -1.21 17.00 -11.71
C VAL A 12 -1.60 15.69 -11.02
N VAL A 13 -2.76 15.69 -10.36
CA VAL A 13 -3.30 14.54 -9.62
C VAL A 13 -4.61 14.07 -10.28
N PHE A 14 -4.68 12.79 -10.66
CA PHE A 14 -5.83 12.19 -11.38
C PHE A 14 -6.32 13.01 -12.59
N GLY A 15 -5.39 13.60 -13.35
CA GLY A 15 -5.69 14.39 -14.55
C GLY A 15 -6.18 15.81 -14.27
N LYS A 16 -6.06 16.31 -13.04
CA LYS A 16 -6.42 17.68 -12.64
C LYS A 16 -5.23 18.40 -12.04
N ASN A 17 -5.11 19.71 -12.31
CA ASN A 17 -4.13 20.54 -11.64
C ASN A 17 -4.59 20.81 -10.20
N VAL A 18 -3.69 20.66 -9.24
CA VAL A 18 -3.91 21.05 -7.84
C VAL A 18 -3.37 22.46 -7.59
N ASP A 19 -3.98 23.19 -6.66
CA ASP A 19 -3.54 24.54 -6.32
C ASP A 19 -2.20 24.55 -5.57
N TYR A 20 -1.91 23.49 -4.82
CA TYR A 20 -0.74 23.37 -3.95
C TYR A 20 -0.20 21.94 -3.95
N VAL A 21 1.13 21.83 -3.85
CA VAL A 21 1.88 20.60 -3.57
C VAL A 21 2.62 20.88 -2.27
N LEU A 22 2.47 19.99 -1.28
CA LEU A 22 3.04 20.14 0.05
C LEU A 22 4.37 19.41 0.15
N GLU A 23 5.43 20.12 0.52
CA GLU A 23 6.77 19.59 0.71
C GLU A 23 7.33 20.11 2.05
N GLY A 24 8.14 19.29 2.73
CA GLY A 24 8.74 19.67 4.01
C GLY A 24 7.69 19.84 5.11
N ASN A 25 7.63 21.01 5.76
CA ASN A 25 6.67 21.29 6.83
C ASN A 25 6.25 22.77 6.86
N ASP A 26 5.18 23.07 7.61
CA ASP A 26 4.63 24.43 7.75
C ASP A 26 5.52 25.40 8.54
N LEU A 27 6.67 24.95 9.07
CA LEU A 27 7.67 25.78 9.73
C LEU A 27 8.79 26.24 8.78
N ASP A 28 8.96 25.64 7.60
CA ASP A 28 9.92 26.11 6.61
C ASP A 28 9.42 27.45 6.03
N PRO A 29 10.18 28.56 6.16
CA PRO A 29 9.78 29.86 5.60
C PRO A 29 9.66 29.87 4.07
N ARG A 30 10.16 28.83 3.38
CA ARG A 30 10.04 28.64 1.93
C ARG A 30 8.84 27.79 1.55
N ALA A 31 8.15 27.16 2.53
CA ALA A 31 6.97 26.36 2.27
C ALA A 31 5.86 27.21 1.63
N LYS A 32 5.08 26.59 0.75
CA LYS A 32 3.92 27.26 0.16
C LYS A 32 2.90 27.59 1.25
N VAL A 33 2.43 28.84 1.28
CA VAL A 33 1.37 29.27 2.18
C VAL A 33 0.02 28.81 1.62
N VAL A 34 -0.55 27.80 2.27
CA VAL A 34 -1.91 27.31 1.99
C VAL A 34 -2.95 27.99 2.88
N PRO A 35 -4.23 28.10 2.46
CA PRO A 35 -5.23 28.91 3.18
C PRO A 35 -5.50 28.50 4.63
N TRP A 36 -5.19 27.25 4.99
CA TRP A 36 -5.50 26.63 6.28
C TRP A 36 -4.29 26.45 7.20
N THR A 37 -3.10 27.00 6.88
CA THR A 37 -1.88 26.82 7.70
C THR A 37 -2.01 27.33 9.14
N ASN A 38 -2.91 28.29 9.40
CA ASN A 38 -3.14 28.79 10.76
C ASN A 38 -3.92 27.80 11.64
N GLU A 39 -4.62 26.84 11.04
CA GLU A 39 -5.48 25.87 11.73
C GLU A 39 -4.84 24.48 11.78
N ILE A 40 -4.21 24.06 10.69
CA ILE A 40 -3.65 22.73 10.50
C ILE A 40 -2.15 22.85 10.19
N ALA A 41 -1.31 22.23 11.02
CA ALA A 41 0.10 22.02 10.70
C ALA A 41 0.26 20.80 9.80
N PHE A 42 1.32 20.76 9.01
CA PHE A 42 1.63 19.59 8.20
C PHE A 42 3.13 19.27 8.22
N GLU A 43 3.44 17.99 8.03
CA GLU A 43 4.79 17.50 7.81
C GLU A 43 4.74 16.40 6.74
N THR A 44 5.48 16.60 5.65
CA THR A 44 5.65 15.64 4.56
C THR A 44 7.01 14.96 4.71
N LEU A 45 6.99 13.64 4.90
CA LEU A 45 8.14 12.77 5.01
C LEU A 45 8.42 12.06 3.68
N GLU A 46 9.70 11.97 3.32
CA GLU A 46 10.18 11.05 2.30
C GLU A 46 10.28 9.64 2.93
N ALA A 47 9.21 8.85 2.78
CA ALA A 47 9.08 7.54 3.42
C ALA A 47 10.05 6.49 2.84
N GLY A 48 10.58 6.73 1.65
CA GLY A 48 11.66 5.93 1.06
C GLY A 48 11.76 6.09 -0.44
N THR A 49 12.95 5.84 -0.99
CA THR A 49 13.24 5.88 -2.43
C THR A 49 13.67 4.51 -2.92
N PHE A 50 13.06 4.05 -4.01
CA PHE A 50 13.42 2.79 -4.68
C PHE A 50 13.38 2.96 -6.20
N ASP A 51 14.14 2.12 -6.90
CA ASP A 51 14.20 2.17 -8.35
C ASP A 51 13.08 1.34 -8.98
N VAL A 52 12.27 1.95 -9.83
CA VAL A 52 11.33 1.29 -10.74
C VAL A 52 11.91 1.34 -12.15
N GLY A 53 12.55 0.24 -12.56
CA GLY A 53 13.29 0.18 -13.82
C GLY A 53 14.56 1.02 -13.77
N ARG A 54 14.62 2.11 -14.54
CA ARG A 54 15.76 3.05 -14.56
C ARG A 54 15.48 4.38 -13.85
N LYS A 55 14.36 4.47 -13.14
CA LYS A 55 13.91 5.71 -12.47
C LYS A 55 13.78 5.47 -10.98
N SER A 56 14.36 6.36 -10.19
CA SER A 56 14.12 6.38 -8.74
C SER A 56 12.75 6.98 -8.47
N GLN A 57 11.99 6.35 -7.59
CA GLN A 57 10.66 6.77 -7.15
C GLN A 57 10.70 6.94 -5.64
N THR A 58 10.24 8.09 -5.15
CA THR A 58 10.14 8.37 -3.72
C THR A 58 8.67 8.30 -3.30
N ILE A 59 8.39 7.56 -2.23
CA ILE A 59 7.10 7.61 -1.56
C ILE A 59 7.14 8.75 -0.56
N TYR A 60 6.08 9.56 -0.58
CA TYR A 60 5.88 10.66 0.34
C TYR A 60 4.67 10.36 1.21
N GLU A 61 4.78 10.69 2.50
CA GLU A 61 3.68 10.61 3.46
C GLU A 61 3.48 11.98 4.10
N THR A 62 2.26 12.49 4.16
CA THR A 62 1.97 13.78 4.79
C THR A 62 1.06 13.60 5.99
N ALA A 63 1.57 13.96 7.16
CA ALA A 63 0.81 14.03 8.40
C ALA A 63 0.22 15.42 8.59
N PHE A 64 -1.01 15.48 9.13
CA PHE A 64 -1.69 16.74 9.43
C PHE A 64 -2.08 16.81 10.90
N PHE A 65 -1.80 17.93 11.55
CA PHE A 65 -2.11 18.14 12.97
C PHE A 65 -3.03 19.34 13.15
N HIS A 66 -4.23 19.08 13.68
CA HIS A 66 -5.18 20.13 14.00
C HIS A 66 -4.79 20.82 15.31
N LYS A 67 -4.34 22.08 15.20
CA LYS A 67 -3.69 22.84 16.28
C LYS A 67 -4.61 23.04 17.49
N ALA A 68 -5.89 23.35 17.25
CA ALA A 68 -6.83 23.70 18.30
C ALA A 68 -7.22 22.50 19.18
N THR A 69 -7.49 21.33 18.59
CA THR A 69 -7.89 20.12 19.34
C THR A 69 -6.72 19.24 19.73
N LYS A 70 -5.51 19.56 19.24
CA LYS A 70 -4.31 18.75 19.41
C LYS A 70 -4.48 17.32 18.89
N THR A 71 -5.08 17.19 17.70
CA THR A 71 -5.43 15.89 17.12
C THR A 71 -4.64 15.67 15.83
N LEU A 72 -4.07 14.47 15.68
CA LEU A 72 -3.48 14.01 14.43
C LEU A 72 -4.61 13.55 13.49
N ILE A 73 -4.63 14.07 12.27
CA ILE A 73 -5.49 13.61 11.20
C ILE A 73 -4.73 12.51 10.48
N VAL A 74 -5.22 11.29 10.62
CA VAL A 74 -4.71 10.12 9.89
C VAL A 74 -5.44 10.09 8.54
N THR A 75 -4.68 10.23 7.45
CA THR A 75 -5.22 10.20 6.08
C THR A 75 -5.45 8.78 5.58
N ASP A 76 -4.89 7.78 6.27
CA ASP A 76 -5.08 6.37 5.95
C ASP A 76 -6.40 5.82 6.47
N ALA A 77 -6.92 4.84 5.75
CA ALA A 77 -8.08 4.09 6.19
C ALA A 77 -7.68 3.11 7.30
N VAL A 78 -8.20 3.32 8.51
CA VAL A 78 -8.23 2.26 9.53
C VAL A 78 -9.35 1.29 9.16
N ALA A 79 -8.98 0.17 8.55
CA ALA A 79 -9.92 -0.86 8.16
C ALA A 79 -9.74 -2.11 9.03
N ARG A 80 -10.84 -2.60 9.61
CA ARG A 80 -10.86 -3.96 10.19
C ARG A 80 -10.95 -4.97 9.04
N VAL A 81 -9.92 -5.77 8.86
CA VAL A 81 -9.92 -6.85 7.89
C VAL A 81 -10.86 -7.96 8.39
N PRO A 82 -11.87 -8.38 7.62
CA PRO A 82 -12.73 -9.50 8.03
C PRO A 82 -11.95 -10.81 7.98
N LEU A 83 -12.38 -11.80 8.78
CA LEU A 83 -11.77 -13.14 8.76
C LEU A 83 -12.09 -13.91 7.47
N GLU A 84 -13.26 -13.66 6.87
CA GLU A 84 -13.74 -14.34 5.67
C GLU A 84 -13.72 -13.40 4.46
N PRO A 85 -13.49 -13.90 3.22
CA PRO A 85 -13.48 -13.10 2.02
C PRO A 85 -14.82 -12.41 1.80
N PRO A 86 -14.85 -11.08 1.66
CA PRO A 86 -16.03 -10.36 1.23
C PRO A 86 -16.55 -10.88 -0.12
N ALA A 87 -17.87 -10.90 -0.30
CA ALA A 87 -18.51 -11.31 -1.55
C ALA A 87 -18.11 -10.45 -2.77
N ALA A 88 -17.57 -9.25 -2.53
CA ALA A 88 -17.07 -8.35 -3.57
C ALA A 88 -15.72 -8.77 -4.16
N ASN A 89 -15.00 -9.70 -3.53
CA ASN A 89 -13.72 -10.19 -4.04
C ASN A 89 -13.91 -11.00 -5.33
N SER A 90 -13.02 -10.79 -6.30
CA SER A 90 -12.99 -11.55 -7.55
C SER A 90 -12.45 -12.95 -7.29
N VAL A 91 -13.27 -13.98 -7.50
CA VAL A 91 -12.89 -15.40 -7.32
C VAL A 91 -11.61 -15.72 -8.10
N ASP A 92 -11.56 -15.42 -9.40
CA ASP A 92 -10.39 -15.73 -10.24
C ASP A 92 -9.08 -15.13 -9.69
N LYS A 93 -9.14 -13.92 -9.14
CA LYS A 93 -7.97 -13.25 -8.55
C LYS A 93 -7.57 -13.91 -7.23
N LEU A 94 -8.54 -14.30 -6.40
CA LEU A 94 -8.25 -15.05 -5.17
C LEU A 94 -7.57 -16.37 -5.49
N LEU A 95 -8.00 -17.08 -6.53
CA LEU A 95 -7.38 -18.35 -6.94
C LEU A 95 -5.94 -18.16 -7.45
N VAL A 96 -5.65 -17.06 -8.16
CA VAL A 96 -4.26 -16.75 -8.54
C VAL A 96 -3.40 -16.51 -7.29
N VAL A 97 -3.87 -15.68 -6.35
CA VAL A 97 -3.08 -15.36 -5.15
C VAL A 97 -2.98 -16.55 -4.18
N SER A 98 -3.88 -17.54 -4.27
CA SER A 98 -3.87 -18.69 -3.37
C SER A 98 -2.72 -19.67 -3.64
N GLN A 99 -2.11 -19.64 -4.83
CA GLN A 99 -0.96 -20.45 -5.21
C GLN A 99 0.14 -20.43 -4.13
N ARG A 100 0.76 -21.58 -3.86
CA ARG A 100 1.90 -21.64 -2.93
C ARG A 100 3.11 -20.97 -3.56
N SER A 101 3.47 -21.37 -4.76
CA SER A 101 4.42 -20.69 -5.63
C SER A 101 3.71 -20.10 -6.83
N THR A 102 4.15 -18.91 -7.27
CA THR A 102 3.72 -18.31 -8.55
C THR A 102 3.99 -19.19 -9.79
N ALA A 103 4.83 -20.22 -9.67
CA ALA A 103 5.06 -21.22 -10.71
C ALA A 103 4.07 -22.41 -10.69
N ASP A 104 3.32 -22.58 -9.60
CA ASP A 104 2.37 -23.69 -9.46
C ASP A 104 1.16 -23.47 -10.38
N PRO A 105 0.42 -24.53 -10.76
CA PRO A 105 -0.88 -24.34 -11.41
C PRO A 105 -1.86 -23.62 -10.46
N ILE A 106 -2.77 -22.85 -11.05
CA ILE A 106 -3.86 -22.22 -10.29
C ILE A 106 -4.74 -23.34 -9.67
N PRO A 107 -5.03 -23.30 -8.36
CA PRO A 107 -5.87 -24.31 -7.71
C PRO A 107 -7.30 -24.33 -8.24
N GLU A 108 -8.00 -25.45 -8.05
CA GLU A 108 -9.44 -25.53 -8.30
C GLU A 108 -10.22 -24.58 -7.38
N ASP A 109 -11.40 -24.19 -7.84
CA ASP A 109 -12.26 -23.28 -7.11
C ASP A 109 -12.93 -23.96 -5.89
N THR A 110 -12.32 -23.80 -4.72
CA THR A 110 -12.88 -24.23 -3.42
C THR A 110 -12.97 -23.08 -2.43
N PRO A 111 -13.84 -23.17 -1.39
CA PRO A 111 -13.88 -22.19 -0.31
C PRO A 111 -12.51 -21.97 0.36
N GLU A 112 -11.75 -23.05 0.56
CA GLU A 112 -10.42 -23.01 1.17
C GLU A 112 -9.42 -22.27 0.26
N ALA A 113 -9.45 -22.53 -1.05
CA ALA A 113 -8.59 -21.82 -2.00
C ALA A 113 -8.89 -20.32 -2.04
N ARG A 114 -10.17 -19.93 -2.00
CA ARG A 114 -10.59 -18.52 -1.92
C ARG A 114 -10.14 -17.88 -0.63
N GLN A 115 -10.27 -18.58 0.50
CA GLN A 115 -9.81 -18.11 1.81
C GLN A 115 -8.31 -17.85 1.79
N ILE A 116 -7.49 -18.82 1.35
CA ILE A 116 -6.03 -18.67 1.25
C ILE A 116 -5.67 -17.45 0.40
N GLY A 117 -6.32 -17.30 -0.76
CA GLY A 117 -6.09 -16.15 -1.65
C GLY A 117 -6.42 -14.81 -0.99
N PHE A 118 -7.50 -14.76 -0.20
CA PHE A 118 -7.92 -13.55 0.48
C PHE A 118 -6.97 -13.17 1.62
N GLU A 119 -6.56 -14.13 2.43
CA GLU A 119 -5.61 -13.89 3.52
C GLU A 119 -4.27 -13.35 3.01
N LYS A 120 -3.72 -13.99 1.96
CA LYS A 120 -2.50 -13.54 1.29
C LYS A 120 -2.68 -12.16 0.66
N THR A 121 -3.83 -11.89 0.04
CA THR A 121 -4.15 -10.56 -0.49
C THR A 121 -4.17 -9.50 0.61
N ALA A 122 -4.77 -9.79 1.76
CA ALA A 122 -4.79 -8.86 2.90
C ALA A 122 -3.38 -8.57 3.41
N LEU A 123 -2.52 -9.59 3.55
CA LEU A 123 -1.13 -9.41 3.95
C LEU A 123 -0.34 -8.57 2.94
N LEU A 124 -0.46 -8.88 1.65
CA LEU A 124 0.19 -8.14 0.55
C LEU A 124 -0.16 -6.65 0.55
N VAL A 125 -1.45 -6.34 0.68
CA VAL A 125 -1.95 -4.95 0.62
C VAL A 125 -1.54 -4.15 1.86
N ASN A 126 -1.40 -4.79 3.02
CA ASN A 126 -1.04 -4.10 4.27
C ASN A 126 0.47 -3.93 4.48
N TYR A 127 1.31 -4.86 3.96
CA TYR A 127 2.75 -4.87 4.31
C TYR A 127 3.71 -4.68 3.13
N PHE A 128 3.24 -4.66 1.87
CA PHE A 128 4.05 -4.61 0.63
C PHE A 128 5.07 -5.75 0.44
N PHE A 129 5.62 -6.33 1.51
CA PHE A 129 6.49 -7.51 1.58
C PHE A 129 6.20 -8.26 2.89
N PRO A 130 5.10 -9.03 2.97
CA PRO A 130 4.80 -9.80 4.16
C PRO A 130 5.87 -10.87 4.42
N GLU A 131 6.20 -11.12 5.70
CA GLU A 131 7.31 -11.99 6.15
C GLU A 131 7.38 -13.35 5.46
N HIS A 132 6.23 -13.95 5.13
CA HIS A 132 6.13 -15.29 4.58
C HIS A 132 5.99 -15.32 3.05
N GLU A 133 6.23 -14.20 2.37
CA GLU A 133 6.32 -14.14 0.92
C GLU A 133 7.79 -13.94 0.52
N GLU A 134 8.42 -15.01 0.02
CA GLU A 134 9.86 -15.07 -0.21
C GLU A 134 10.19 -15.37 -1.68
N LEU A 135 11.36 -14.93 -2.13
CA LEU A 135 11.88 -15.33 -3.43
C LEU A 135 12.24 -16.82 -3.41
N ASP A 136 11.84 -17.58 -4.44
CA ASP A 136 12.23 -18.98 -4.55
C ASP A 136 13.71 -19.08 -5.00
N PRO A 137 14.62 -19.62 -4.17
CA PRO A 137 16.03 -19.75 -4.53
C PRO A 137 16.28 -20.77 -5.66
N ALA A 138 15.35 -21.70 -5.89
CA ALA A 138 15.46 -22.70 -6.95
C ALA A 138 14.90 -22.21 -8.29
N ASN A 139 14.00 -21.21 -8.28
CA ASN A 139 13.29 -20.72 -9.47
C ASN A 139 13.35 -19.18 -9.55
N PRO A 140 14.39 -18.62 -10.19
CA PRO A 140 14.56 -17.17 -10.32
C PRO A 140 13.33 -16.48 -10.91
N GLY A 141 12.89 -15.40 -10.26
CA GLY A 141 11.73 -14.62 -10.69
C GLY A 141 10.38 -15.13 -10.19
N THR A 142 10.38 -16.20 -9.38
CA THR A 142 9.17 -16.69 -8.73
C THR A 142 9.20 -16.39 -7.24
N VAL A 143 8.01 -16.23 -6.69
CA VAL A 143 7.76 -16.01 -5.27
C VAL A 143 7.01 -17.21 -4.71
N VAL A 144 7.36 -17.58 -3.47
CA VAL A 144 6.78 -18.70 -2.73
C VAL A 144 6.31 -18.26 -1.35
N TRP A 145 5.15 -18.76 -0.93
CA TRP A 145 4.63 -18.57 0.41
C TRP A 145 5.15 -19.63 1.38
N THR A 146 5.86 -19.21 2.43
CA THR A 146 6.38 -20.09 3.49
C THR A 146 5.35 -20.34 4.59
N GLU A 147 5.51 -21.41 5.37
CA GLU A 147 4.55 -21.74 6.44
C GLU A 147 4.50 -20.63 7.49
N GLY A 148 3.29 -20.29 7.97
CA GLY A 148 3.09 -19.29 9.03
C GLY A 148 2.25 -18.08 8.61
N TRP A 149 2.07 -17.83 7.30
CA TRP A 149 1.29 -16.68 6.80
C TRP A 149 -0.14 -16.61 7.38
N HIS A 150 -0.79 -17.76 7.61
CA HIS A 150 -2.14 -17.81 8.19
C HIS A 150 -2.19 -17.24 9.62
N ASN A 151 -1.12 -17.42 10.41
CA ASN A 151 -1.03 -16.82 11.74
C ASN A 151 -0.83 -15.31 11.65
N ASN A 152 -0.04 -14.84 10.67
CA ASN A 152 0.14 -13.42 10.42
C ASN A 152 -1.18 -12.76 10.00
N PHE A 153 -1.97 -13.43 9.15
CA PHE A 153 -3.31 -12.96 8.80
C PHE A 153 -4.22 -12.87 10.05
N LYS A 154 -4.24 -13.90 10.90
CA LYS A 154 -5.02 -13.87 12.15
C LYS A 154 -4.61 -12.77 13.12
N ALA A 155 -3.33 -12.38 13.11
CA ALA A 155 -2.85 -11.26 13.94
C ALA A 155 -3.27 -9.89 13.38
N LEU A 156 -3.55 -9.82 12.06
CA LEU A 156 -4.01 -8.62 11.37
C LEU A 156 -5.54 -8.38 11.49
N ALA A 157 -6.34 -9.45 11.49
CA ALA A 157 -7.81 -9.41 11.34
C ALA A 157 -8.63 -9.28 12.65
#